data_AF-A0A7X5ZG63-F1
#
_entry.id   AF-A0A7X5ZG63-F1
#
_cell.length_a   1.000
_cell.length_b   1.000
_cell.length_c   1.000
_cell.angle_alpha   90.00
_cell.angle_beta   90.00
_cell.angle_gamma   90.00
#
_symmetry.space_group_name_H-M   'P 1'
#
loop_
_entity.id
_entity.type
_entity.pdbx_description
1 polymer ?
#
loop_
_entity_poly.entity_id
_entity_poly.type
_entity_poly.pdbx_seq_one_letter_code
_entity_poly.pdbx_strand_id
1 'polypeptide(L)'
;MDDDNGFDLVMPFVSVQSKGGPHDDSAFAAGYAMGLLDAELGGSVFDQGRAIRVEDRAQADLIAMRHGFIAEFSDPSECMCEDHADNADEWLFMTVRRAVVDPSDAGPRV
;
A
#
# COMPACT_ATOMS: atom_id res chain seq x y z
N MET A 1 13.39 3.68 -34.40
CA MET A 1 12.80 4.84 -33.71
C MET A 1 12.03 4.25 -32.57
N ASP A 2 12.57 4.47 -31.38
CA ASP A 2 12.15 3.93 -30.10
C ASP A 2 10.84 4.58 -29.67
N ASP A 3 9.80 3.78 -29.47
CA ASP A 3 8.55 4.20 -28.81
C ASP A 3 8.28 3.29 -27.59
N ASP A 4 9.32 2.98 -26.81
CA ASP A 4 9.17 2.52 -25.43
C ASP A 4 8.77 3.72 -24.56
N ASN A 5 7.54 4.20 -24.77
CA ASN A 5 6.87 5.09 -23.83
C ASN A 5 6.52 4.26 -22.59
N GLY A 6 7.49 4.08 -21.70
CA GLY A 6 7.27 3.58 -20.35
C GLY A 6 6.16 4.40 -19.71
N PHE A 7 4.98 3.80 -19.58
CA PHE A 7 3.88 4.37 -18.83
C PHE A 7 4.28 4.33 -17.36
N ASP A 8 4.96 5.37 -16.89
CA ASP A 8 5.18 5.55 -15.47
C ASP A 8 3.79 5.65 -14.83
N LEU A 9 3.51 4.78 -13.86
CA LEU A 9 2.26 4.84 -13.10
C LEU A 9 2.25 6.17 -12.34
N VAL A 10 1.66 7.18 -12.97
CA VAL A 10 1.37 8.46 -12.33
C VAL A 10 0.36 8.16 -11.24
N MET A 11 0.83 7.98 -10.01
CA MET A 11 0.00 7.85 -8.82
C MET A 11 -0.82 9.13 -8.66
N PRO A 12 -2.13 9.12 -8.97
CA PRO A 12 -2.95 10.28 -8.74
C PRO A 12 -3.15 10.38 -7.22
N PHE A 13 -2.71 11.47 -6.62
CA PHE A 13 -3.08 11.77 -5.24
C PHE A 13 -4.60 11.99 -5.21
N VAL A 14 -5.35 11.09 -4.59
CA VAL A 14 -6.79 11.28 -4.40
C VAL A 14 -6.94 12.24 -3.23
N SER A 15 -7.23 13.50 -3.53
CA SER A 15 -7.63 14.45 -2.48
C SER A 15 -8.98 14.01 -1.92
N VAL A 16 -9.00 13.46 -0.70
CA VAL A 16 -10.23 13.23 0.05
C VAL A 16 -10.92 14.58 0.32
N GLN A 17 -12.22 14.66 0.02
CA GLN A 17 -13.01 15.85 0.24
C GLN A 17 -13.18 16.08 1.75
N SER A 18 -12.44 17.04 2.29
CA SER A 18 -12.56 17.46 3.69
C SER A 18 -14.00 17.94 3.97
N LYS A 19 -14.68 17.31 4.94
CA LYS A 19 -15.98 17.76 5.47
C LYS A 19 -15.85 18.92 6.48
N GLY A 20 -14.81 19.76 6.35
CA GLY A 20 -14.76 21.07 7.02
C GLY A 20 -14.68 21.04 8.55
N GLY A 21 -13.89 20.13 9.13
CA GLY A 21 -13.42 20.20 10.52
C GLY A 21 -11.96 20.67 10.59
N PRO A 22 -11.47 21.18 11.74
CA PRO A 22 -10.12 21.72 11.89
C PRO A 22 -9.08 20.58 11.81
N HIS A 23 -8.73 20.19 10.58
CA HIS A 23 -7.94 19.01 10.25
C HIS A 23 -8.58 17.71 10.75
N ASP A 24 -9.13 16.94 9.83
CA ASP A 24 -9.53 15.57 10.10
C ASP A 24 -8.24 14.78 10.34
N ASP A 25 -7.89 14.51 11.61
CA ASP A 25 -6.64 13.84 12.01
C ASP A 25 -6.40 12.54 11.23
N SER A 26 -7.48 11.91 10.78
CA SER A 26 -7.51 10.75 9.88
C SER A 26 -6.76 11.00 8.56
N ALA A 27 -7.03 12.11 7.88
CA ALA A 27 -6.43 12.43 6.59
C ALA A 27 -4.92 12.73 6.71
N PHE A 28 -4.50 13.38 7.80
CA PHE A 28 -3.09 13.59 8.09
C PHE A 28 -2.39 12.26 8.41
N ALA A 29 -3.00 11.43 9.25
CA ALA A 29 -2.48 10.12 9.63
C ALA A 29 -2.36 9.17 8.43
N ALA A 30 -3.36 9.14 7.55
CA ALA A 30 -3.35 8.39 6.30
C ALA A 30 -2.20 8.83 5.37
N GLY A 31 -2.07 10.15 5.14
CA GLY A 31 -0.98 10.68 4.32
C GLY A 31 0.42 10.34 4.87
N TYR A 32 0.61 10.45 6.19
CA TYR A 32 1.87 10.07 6.84
C TYR A 32 2.14 8.56 6.73
N ALA A 33 1.14 7.71 7.03
CA ALA A 33 1.27 6.27 6.99
C ALA A 33 1.59 5.74 5.58
N MET A 34 0.96 6.31 4.55
CA MET A 34 1.21 5.96 3.16
C MET A 34 2.56 6.47 2.65
N GLY A 35 3.00 7.64 3.10
CA GLY A 35 4.35 8.14 2.82
C GLY A 35 5.45 7.25 3.42
N LEU A 36 5.22 6.73 4.63
CA LEU A 36 6.14 5.78 5.26
C LEU A 36 6.18 4.45 4.48
N LEU A 37 5.02 3.93 4.07
CA LEU A 37 4.94 2.73 3.23
C LEU A 37 5.73 2.89 1.92
N ASP A 38 5.61 4.02 1.24
CA ASP A 38 6.33 4.29 -0.02
C ASP A 38 7.86 4.30 0.21
N ALA A 39 8.32 4.91 1.31
CA ALA A 39 9.73 4.93 1.68
C ALA A 39 10.26 3.53 2.05
N GLU A 40 9.48 2.75 2.79
CA GLU A 40 9.85 1.40 3.23
C GLU A 40 9.98 0.42 2.05
N LEU A 41 9.03 0.47 1.10
CA LEU A 41 9.09 -0.36 -0.10
C LEU A 41 10.22 0.03 -1.05
N GLY A 42 10.64 1.30 -1.05
CA GLY A 42 11.81 1.77 -1.82
C GLY A 42 13.17 1.39 -1.22
N GLY A 43 13.20 0.91 0.03
CA GLY A 43 14.41 0.59 0.80
C GLY A 43 15.01 -0.77 0.48
N SER A 44 14.49 -1.85 1.10
CA SER A 44 14.82 -3.25 0.74
C SER A 44 14.14 -4.34 1.56
N VAL A 45 13.37 -4.04 2.61
CA VAL A 45 12.81 -5.08 3.50
C VAL A 45 11.35 -4.81 3.80
N PHE A 46 10.47 -5.63 3.23
CA PHE A 46 9.05 -5.64 3.58
C PHE A 46 8.52 -7.08 3.62
N ASP A 47 9.02 -7.86 4.58
CA ASP A 47 8.54 -9.23 4.86
C ASP A 47 7.74 -9.28 6.19
N GLN A 48 7.57 -8.15 6.86
CA GLN A 48 6.77 -8.05 8.07
C GLN A 48 5.44 -7.42 7.69
N GLY A 49 4.36 -8.21 7.74
CA GLY A 49 3.03 -7.68 7.52
C GLY A 49 2.70 -6.57 8.51
N ARG A 50 1.90 -5.60 8.07
CA ARG A 50 1.58 -4.37 8.79
C ARG A 50 0.08 -4.21 8.95
N ALA A 51 -0.35 -3.52 9.99
CA ALA A 51 -1.72 -3.03 10.05
C ALA A 51 -1.87 -1.75 9.20
N ILE A 52 -2.92 -1.67 8.41
CA ILE A 52 -3.35 -0.46 7.69
C ILE A 52 -4.83 -0.19 7.98
N ARG A 53 -5.28 1.05 7.75
CA ARG A 53 -6.71 1.35 7.81
C ARG A 53 -7.43 0.76 6.60
N VAL A 54 -8.69 0.36 6.77
CA VAL A 54 -9.53 -0.14 5.67
C VAL A 54 -9.66 0.88 4.54
N GLU A 55 -9.76 2.17 4.88
CA GLU A 55 -9.86 3.28 3.92
C GLU A 55 -8.59 3.46 3.06
N ASP A 56 -7.42 3.09 3.60
CA ASP A 56 -6.14 3.23 2.91
C ASP A 56 -5.82 2.06 1.96
N ARG A 57 -6.66 1.00 1.95
CA ARG A 57 -6.42 -0.24 1.20
C ARG A 57 -6.06 0.00 -0.25
N ALA A 58 -6.84 0.85 -0.95
CA ALA A 58 -6.62 1.12 -2.36
C ALA A 58 -5.31 1.88 -2.61
N GLN A 59 -4.95 2.81 -1.73
CA GLN A 59 -3.70 3.57 -1.84
C GLN A 59 -2.49 2.69 -1.53
N ALA A 60 -2.59 1.84 -0.51
CA ALA A 60 -1.54 0.89 -0.14
C ALA A 60 -1.28 -0.14 -1.25
N ASP A 61 -2.33 -0.62 -1.93
CA ASP A 61 -2.21 -1.52 -3.09
C ASP A 61 -1.48 -0.85 -4.25
N LEU A 62 -1.84 0.39 -4.60
CA LEU A 62 -1.16 1.15 -5.66
C LEU A 62 0.31 1.43 -5.33
N ILE A 63 0.62 1.75 -4.07
CA ILE A 63 2.00 1.93 -3.61
C ILE A 63 2.77 0.61 -3.74
N ALA A 64 2.18 -0.53 -3.33
CA ALA A 64 2.80 -1.84 -3.51
C ALA A 64 3.08 -2.16 -4.99
N MET A 65 2.10 -1.92 -5.87
CA MET A 65 2.25 -2.12 -7.32
C MET A 65 3.37 -1.27 -7.91
N ARG A 66 3.48 0.00 -7.51
CA ARG A 66 4.56 0.90 -7.96
C ARG A 66 5.95 0.35 -7.67
N HIS A 67 6.12 -0.37 -6.56
CA HIS A 67 7.38 -0.98 -6.16
C HIS A 67 7.55 -2.43 -6.64
N GLY A 68 6.65 -2.93 -7.51
CA GLY A 68 6.72 -4.29 -8.05
C GLY A 68 6.26 -5.38 -7.09
N PHE A 69 5.43 -5.03 -6.10
CA PHE A 69 4.83 -5.96 -5.17
C PHE A 69 3.34 -6.15 -5.43
N ILE A 70 2.81 -7.27 -4.94
CA ILE A 70 1.38 -7.54 -4.84
C ILE A 70 1.02 -7.45 -3.35
N ALA A 71 0.05 -6.59 -3.00
CA ALA A 71 -0.47 -6.50 -1.66
C ALA A 71 -1.55 -7.56 -1.41
N GLU A 72 -1.50 -8.18 -0.24
CA GLU A 72 -2.52 -9.11 0.25
C GLU A 72 -3.09 -8.56 1.56
N PHE A 73 -4.42 -8.61 1.69
CA PHE A 73 -5.12 -8.04 2.84
C PHE A 73 -5.95 -9.13 3.52
N SER A 74 -5.81 -9.24 4.84
CA SER A 74 -6.61 -10.14 5.67
C SER A 74 -7.24 -9.38 6.83
N ASP A 75 -8.42 -9.82 7.24
CA ASP A 75 -9.13 -9.19 8.36
C ASP A 75 -8.47 -9.57 9.70
N PRO A 76 -8.26 -8.60 10.61
CA PRO A 76 -7.62 -8.84 11.89
C PRO A 76 -8.49 -9.70 12.83
N SER A 77 -9.80 -9.77 12.58
CA SER A 77 -10.74 -10.62 13.30
C SER A 77 -10.49 -12.12 13.09
N GLU A 78 -9.77 -12.49 12.03
CA GLU A 78 -9.38 -13.88 11.78
C GLU A 78 -8.17 -14.33 12.62
N CYS A 79 -7.48 -13.39 13.29
CA CYS A 79 -6.18 -13.63 13.94
C CYS A 79 -6.10 -13.28 15.45
N MET A 80 -7.17 -12.79 16.08
CA MET A 80 -7.13 -12.34 17.49
C MET A 80 -8.15 -13.04 18.40
N CYS A 81 -7.73 -13.27 19.65
CA CYS A 81 -8.57 -13.65 20.78
C CYS A 81 -9.59 -12.54 21.12
N GLU A 82 -10.74 -12.95 21.66
CA GLU A 82 -12.04 -12.23 21.75
C GLU A 82 -12.05 -10.86 22.47
N ASP A 83 -10.92 -10.33 22.95
CA ASP A 83 -10.87 -9.26 23.94
C ASP A 83 -10.76 -7.81 23.39
N HIS A 84 -10.61 -7.57 22.08
CA HIS A 84 -10.43 -6.20 21.53
C HIS A 84 -11.28 -5.96 20.25
N ALA A 85 -12.60 -6.16 20.36
CA ALA A 85 -13.54 -6.06 19.22
C ALA A 85 -13.96 -4.62 18.85
N ASP A 86 -13.66 -3.61 19.67
CA ASP A 86 -14.30 -2.29 19.52
C ASP A 86 -13.89 -1.51 18.25
N ASN A 87 -12.83 -1.89 17.54
CA ASN A 87 -12.42 -1.26 16.27
C ASN A 87 -11.80 -2.24 15.25
N ALA A 88 -12.09 -3.54 15.36
CA ALA A 88 -11.53 -4.55 14.45
C ALA A 88 -11.91 -4.31 12.98
N ASP A 89 -13.09 -3.72 12.76
CA ASP A 89 -13.64 -3.43 11.43
C ASP A 89 -12.96 -2.25 10.71
N GLU A 90 -12.06 -1.52 11.38
CA GLU A 90 -11.40 -0.34 10.82
C GLU A 90 -9.98 -0.61 10.30
N TRP A 91 -9.44 -1.80 10.57
CA TRP A 91 -8.05 -2.17 10.27
C TRP A 91 -7.97 -3.44 9.42
N LEU A 92 -6.95 -3.51 8.57
CA LEU A 92 -6.58 -4.68 7.79
C LEU A 92 -5.13 -5.03 8.06
N PHE A 93 -4.81 -6.32 8.04
CA PHE A 93 -3.43 -6.76 7.97
C PHE A 93 -3.00 -6.83 6.51
N MET A 94 -1.96 -6.11 6.16
CA MET A 94 -1.36 -6.06 4.83
C MET A 94 -0.04 -6.81 4.84
N THR A 95 0.10 -7.79 3.96
CA THR A 95 1.38 -8.37 3.56
C THR A 95 1.68 -8.00 2.11
N VAL A 96 2.94 -8.05 1.72
CA VAL A 96 3.34 -7.88 0.33
C VAL A 96 4.20 -9.04 -0.10
N ARG A 97 4.02 -9.47 -1.34
CA ARG A 97 4.91 -10.44 -1.98
C ARG A 97 5.42 -9.86 -3.28
N ARG A 98 6.66 -10.19 -3.67
CA ARG A 98 7.17 -9.77 -4.98
C ARG A 98 6.24 -10.30 -6.06
N ALA A 99 5.82 -9.41 -6.97
CA ALA A 99 5.28 -9.86 -8.24
C ALA A 99 6.39 -10.66 -8.92
N VAL A 100 6.12 -11.92 -9.26
CA VAL A 100 7.09 -12.73 -10.00
C VAL A 100 7.38 -11.99 -11.30
N VAL A 101 8.58 -11.44 -11.44
CA VAL A 101 9.07 -10.99 -12.74
C VAL A 101 9.22 -12.25 -13.56
N ASP A 102 8.48 -12.36 -14.66
CA ASP A 102 8.69 -13.41 -15.64
C ASP A 102 10.19 -13.39 -16.02
N PRO A 103 10.94 -14.50 -15.92
CA PRO A 103 12.36 -14.51 -16.29
C PRO A 103 12.61 -14.09 -17.74
N SER A 104 11.58 -14.00 -18.58
CA SER A 104 11.66 -13.45 -19.94
C SER A 104 11.73 -11.91 -20.02
N ASP A 105 11.42 -11.19 -18.94
CA ASP A 105 11.48 -9.71 -18.88
C ASP A 105 12.84 -9.18 -18.41
N ALA A 106 13.75 -10.09 -18.04
CA ALA A 106 15.16 -9.78 -17.86
C ALA A 106 15.84 -9.65 -19.23
N GLY A 107 15.63 -8.50 -19.90
CA GLY A 107 16.35 -8.15 -21.11
C GLY A 107 17.88 -8.34 -20.97
N PRO A 108 18.60 -8.55 -22.08
CA PRO A 108 20.01 -8.91 -22.04
C PRO A 108 20.80 -7.79 -21.36
N ARG A 109 21.46 -8.14 -20.25
CA ARG A 109 22.48 -7.29 -19.64
C ARG A 109 23.68 -7.24 -20.58
N VAL A 110 23.83 -6.13 -21.30
CA VAL A 110 25.05 -5.77 -22.06
C VAL A 110 26.07 -5.14 -21.11
#